data_AF-A0A495QYD0-F1
#
_entry.id   AF-A0A495QYD0-F1
#
_cell.length_a   1.000
_cell.length_b   1.000
_cell.length_c   1.000
_cell.angle_alpha   90.00
_cell.angle_beta   90.00
_cell.angle_gamma   90.00
#
_symmetry.space_group_name_H-M   'P 1'
#
loop_
_entity.id
_entity.type
_entity.pdbx_description
1 polymer ?
#
loop_
_entity_poly.entity_id
_entity_poly.type
_entity_poly.pdbx_seq_one_letter_code
_entity_poly.pdbx_strand_id
1 'polypeptide(L)'
;MTVRWDDDGRREDVRISSDATFMKPGTLRHEAFVDLDGLTTRLESDPVPVLVQLLREHPRSSLTALEIKRKLGELGLAQTVLDKAWRKAQSGFKTHAHVRVNKLKYRWRPTGFDRPAFKRQEEQVDREPSAAPGKAEGDIAPEAAALPGQGVAAGAIQVQDVSPPWARAFADALRDGPGADAKVYAERPLGTAVRLARLDDEAIERLIASIRESDRGPALALLAALPRGTRAVESWDDADPVVLGEVLDVGADELRKDRSTATAAAQLVQRAATAPVSDGLIALATALLAVDRGKTSLKAVDRMAKSVGDRLFHMPDAERAALDLDAVAKLLTALPFTRQGGRAAVLAAVGQVWPERAADEIWWRGLTLDALTEFATDFLGLVAKRPEVAKAVIAPLMARELSEVSSRVRLAGLLALPTELVEHLPPEAMAEAFRRVATVDSTVDAWVRLLGQEDGSTGSARN
;
A
#
# COMPACT_ATOMS: atom_id res chain seq x y z
N MET A 1 -2.13 -9.80 -37.51
CA MET A 1 -1.45 -8.77 -36.69
C MET A 1 -0.18 -8.43 -37.43
N THR A 2 0.11 -7.14 -37.64
CA THR A 2 1.35 -6.73 -38.30
C THR A 2 2.47 -6.69 -37.26
N VAL A 3 3.49 -7.55 -37.41
CA VAL A 3 4.68 -7.58 -36.57
C VAL A 3 5.82 -6.90 -37.33
N ARG A 4 6.63 -6.09 -36.64
CA ARG A 4 7.88 -5.57 -37.19
C ARG A 4 9.02 -6.39 -36.61
N TRP A 5 9.80 -7.03 -37.47
CA TRP A 5 10.95 -7.84 -37.06
C TRP A 5 12.13 -6.94 -36.69
N ASP A 6 12.81 -7.25 -35.58
CA ASP A 6 13.90 -6.41 -35.05
C ASP A 6 15.23 -6.61 -35.79
N ASP A 7 15.41 -7.73 -36.49
CA ASP A 7 16.62 -8.07 -37.22
C ASP A 7 16.74 -7.34 -38.57
N ASP A 8 15.66 -7.27 -39.34
CA ASP A 8 15.66 -6.64 -40.68
C ASP A 8 14.70 -5.45 -40.81
N GLY A 9 13.93 -5.14 -39.77
CA GLY A 9 12.99 -4.04 -39.73
C GLY A 9 11.74 -4.24 -40.60
N ARG A 10 11.58 -5.39 -41.26
CA ARG A 10 10.44 -5.70 -42.14
C ARG A 10 9.17 -5.83 -41.32
N ARG A 11 8.06 -5.46 -41.94
CA ARG A 11 6.72 -5.63 -41.41
C ARG A 11 6.06 -6.80 -42.10
N GLU A 12 5.54 -7.74 -41.33
CA GLU A 12 4.86 -8.92 -41.83
C GLU A 12 3.50 -9.06 -41.16
N ASP A 13 2.49 -9.39 -41.96
CA ASP A 13 1.17 -9.72 -41.44
C ASP A 13 1.15 -11.18 -40.98
N VAL A 14 1.42 -11.36 -39.68
CA VAL A 14 1.39 -12.67 -39.05
C VAL A 14 -0.05 -13.01 -38.69
N ARG A 15 -0.54 -14.15 -39.21
CA ARG A 15 -1.81 -14.74 -38.79
C ARG A 15 -1.57 -15.51 -37.50
N ILE A 16 -2.11 -14.98 -36.40
CA ILE A 16 -2.05 -15.63 -35.09
C ILE A 16 -3.01 -16.82 -35.11
N SER A 17 -2.48 -18.03 -35.22
CA SER A 17 -3.22 -19.27 -35.03
C SER A 17 -3.22 -19.66 -33.54
N SER A 18 -4.05 -20.64 -33.17
CA SER A 18 -4.21 -21.09 -31.77
C SER A 18 -2.96 -21.74 -31.16
N ASP A 19 -1.98 -22.07 -31.98
CA ASP A 19 -0.65 -22.60 -31.63
C ASP A 19 0.44 -21.52 -31.52
N ALA A 20 0.14 -20.28 -31.91
CA ALA A 20 1.09 -19.18 -31.83
C ALA A 20 1.37 -18.79 -30.36
N THR A 21 2.62 -18.93 -29.94
CA THR A 21 3.06 -18.58 -28.58
C THR A 21 3.90 -17.32 -28.59
N PHE A 22 3.44 -16.27 -27.93
CA PHE A 22 4.22 -15.04 -27.75
C PHE A 22 5.15 -15.17 -26.56
N MET A 23 6.43 -14.84 -26.76
CA MET A 23 7.46 -14.87 -25.73
C MET A 23 8.16 -13.52 -25.67
N LYS A 24 8.36 -12.98 -24.47
CA LYS A 24 9.09 -11.73 -24.29
C LYS A 24 10.60 -12.00 -24.43
N PRO A 25 11.34 -11.25 -25.27
CA PRO A 25 12.79 -11.37 -25.36
C PRO A 25 13.47 -11.25 -24.00
N GLY A 26 14.50 -12.07 -23.78
CA GLY A 26 15.25 -12.13 -22.52
C GLY A 26 14.55 -12.88 -21.38
N THR A 27 13.39 -13.51 -21.62
CA THR A 27 12.82 -14.49 -20.68
C THR A 27 13.46 -15.87 -20.86
N LEU A 28 13.44 -16.69 -19.81
CA LEU A 28 13.94 -18.08 -19.90
C LEU A 28 13.19 -18.89 -20.95
N ARG A 29 11.89 -18.61 -21.15
CA ARG A 29 11.10 -19.29 -22.18
C ARG A 29 11.56 -18.91 -23.59
N HIS A 30 11.85 -17.62 -23.83
CA HIS A 30 12.44 -17.17 -25.09
C HIS A 30 13.83 -17.79 -25.30
N GLU A 31 14.67 -17.80 -24.27
CA GLU A 31 16.00 -18.42 -24.35
C GLU A 31 15.94 -19.91 -24.66
N ALA A 32 15.07 -20.67 -23.97
CA ALA A 32 14.86 -22.09 -24.24
C ALA A 32 14.38 -22.38 -25.66
N PHE A 33 13.57 -21.48 -26.24
CA PHE A 33 13.09 -21.61 -27.60
C PHE A 33 14.18 -21.34 -28.65
N VAL A 34 15.06 -20.37 -28.38
CA VAL A 34 16.14 -19.97 -29.29
C VAL A 34 17.35 -20.90 -29.18
N ASP A 35 17.76 -21.27 -27.98
CA ASP A 35 18.97 -22.05 -27.69
C ASP A 35 18.82 -22.86 -26.39
N LEU A 36 18.15 -24.01 -26.49
CA LEU A 36 17.94 -24.91 -25.35
C LEU A 36 19.26 -25.49 -24.81
N ASP A 37 20.22 -25.78 -25.69
CA ASP A 37 21.52 -26.35 -25.32
C ASP A 37 22.37 -25.32 -24.57
N GLY A 38 22.33 -24.06 -24.99
CA GLY A 38 22.94 -22.94 -24.28
C GLY A 38 22.34 -22.73 -22.89
N LEU A 39 21.01 -22.75 -22.77
CA LEU A 39 20.32 -22.67 -21.47
C LEU A 39 20.71 -23.86 -20.57
N THR A 40 20.77 -25.07 -21.11
CA THR A 40 21.19 -26.28 -20.39
C THR A 40 22.61 -26.14 -19.87
N THR A 41 23.54 -25.70 -20.73
CA THR A 41 24.95 -25.47 -20.39
C THR A 41 25.10 -24.41 -19.29
N ARG A 42 24.36 -23.30 -19.39
CA ARG A 42 24.34 -22.24 -18.36
C ARG A 42 23.84 -22.80 -17.03
N LEU A 43 22.75 -23.57 -17.04
CA LEU A 43 22.17 -24.15 -15.84
C LEU A 43 23.12 -25.16 -15.16
N GLU A 44 23.88 -25.95 -15.92
CA GLU A 44 24.86 -26.88 -15.35
C GLU A 44 26.10 -26.16 -14.79
N SER A 45 26.59 -25.16 -15.51
CA SER A 45 27.78 -24.40 -15.14
C SER A 45 27.54 -23.50 -13.94
N ASP A 46 26.51 -22.65 -13.98
CA ASP A 46 26.10 -21.77 -12.88
C ASP A 46 24.57 -21.71 -12.77
N PRO A 47 23.96 -22.56 -11.94
CA PRO A 47 22.51 -22.62 -11.84
C PRO A 47 21.88 -21.41 -11.12
N VAL A 48 22.63 -20.69 -10.27
CA VAL A 48 22.03 -19.65 -9.42
C VAL A 48 21.42 -18.51 -10.25
N PRO A 49 22.11 -17.90 -11.24
CA PRO A 49 21.54 -16.85 -12.08
C PRO A 49 20.30 -17.30 -12.86
N VAL A 50 20.28 -18.54 -13.38
CA VAL A 50 19.14 -19.07 -14.14
C VAL A 50 17.92 -19.20 -13.24
N LEU A 51 18.08 -19.78 -12.05
CA LEU A 51 16.96 -19.91 -11.12
C LEU A 51 16.51 -18.55 -10.53
N VAL A 52 17.44 -17.61 -10.34
CA VAL A 52 17.13 -16.23 -9.95
C VAL A 52 16.29 -15.54 -11.03
N GLN A 53 16.66 -15.71 -12.30
CA GLN A 53 15.90 -15.17 -13.43
C GLN A 53 14.47 -15.73 -13.46
N LEU A 54 14.30 -17.04 -13.21
CA LEU A 54 12.98 -17.66 -13.09
C LEU A 54 12.15 -17.03 -11.96
N LEU A 55 12.75 -16.81 -10.79
CA LEU A 55 12.07 -16.16 -9.67
C LEU A 55 11.70 -14.70 -9.99
N ARG A 56 12.55 -13.99 -10.75
CA ARG A 56 12.32 -12.62 -11.21
C ARG A 56 11.17 -12.53 -12.21
N GLU A 57 11.01 -13.54 -13.07
CA GLU A 57 9.86 -13.66 -13.99
C GLU A 57 8.54 -13.97 -13.25
N HIS A 58 8.62 -14.40 -11.99
CA HIS A 58 7.47 -14.70 -11.13
C HIS A 58 7.50 -13.92 -9.80
N PRO A 59 7.53 -12.57 -9.81
CA PRO A 59 7.81 -11.76 -8.61
C PRO A 59 6.71 -11.82 -7.54
N ARG A 60 5.48 -12.18 -7.94
CA ARG A 60 4.31 -12.28 -7.06
C ARG A 60 4.18 -13.66 -6.39
N SER A 61 4.79 -14.69 -6.96
CA SER A 61 4.61 -16.07 -6.50
C SER A 61 5.80 -16.52 -5.66
N SER A 62 5.52 -17.14 -4.51
CA SER A 62 6.53 -17.90 -3.77
C SER A 62 6.55 -19.33 -4.27
N LEU A 63 7.63 -19.73 -4.95
CA LEU A 63 7.74 -21.03 -5.59
C LEU A 63 8.47 -22.02 -4.68
N THR A 64 7.95 -23.23 -4.60
CA THR A 64 8.62 -24.39 -4.01
C THR A 64 9.70 -24.94 -4.95
N ALA A 65 10.60 -25.76 -4.41
CA ALA A 65 11.60 -26.48 -5.23
C ALA A 65 10.95 -27.31 -6.35
N LEU A 66 9.81 -27.96 -6.06
CA LEU A 66 9.07 -28.76 -7.03
C LEU A 66 8.49 -27.90 -8.15
N GLU A 67 7.90 -26.75 -7.82
CA GLU A 67 7.35 -25.82 -8.81
C GLU A 67 8.43 -25.18 -9.69
N ILE A 68 9.59 -24.86 -9.12
CA ILE A 68 10.76 -24.37 -9.86
C ILE A 68 11.21 -25.41 -10.89
N LYS A 69 11.39 -26.67 -10.46
CA LYS A 69 11.77 -27.77 -11.37
C LYS A 69 10.71 -28.02 -12.43
N ARG A 70 9.43 -28.06 -12.06
CA ARG A 70 8.32 -28.22 -13.02
C ARG A 70 8.36 -27.13 -14.10
N LYS A 71 8.48 -25.86 -13.70
CA LYS A 71 8.54 -24.73 -14.64
C LYS A 71 9.73 -24.77 -15.59
N LEU A 72 10.88 -25.25 -15.12
CA LEU A 72 12.06 -25.44 -15.97
C LEU A 72 11.93 -26.68 -16.87
N GLY A 73 11.27 -27.74 -16.38
CA GLY A 73 10.93 -28.91 -17.19
C GLY A 73 9.96 -28.60 -18.32
N GLU A 74 9.01 -27.69 -18.11
CA GLU A 74 8.13 -27.13 -19.15
C GLU A 74 8.90 -26.40 -20.26
N LEU A 75 10.17 -26.02 -20.03
CA LEU A 75 11.06 -25.45 -21.05
C LEU A 75 11.84 -26.51 -21.84
N GLY A 76 11.63 -27.80 -21.58
CA GLY A 76 12.33 -28.90 -22.25
C GLY A 76 13.60 -29.38 -21.54
N LEU A 77 13.91 -28.88 -20.34
CA LEU A 77 15.09 -29.28 -19.58
C LEU A 77 14.91 -30.65 -18.92
N ALA A 78 15.90 -31.53 -19.08
CA ALA A 78 15.86 -32.88 -18.52
C ALA A 78 15.84 -32.88 -16.98
N GLN A 79 14.98 -33.71 -16.38
CA GLN A 79 14.79 -33.76 -14.92
C GLN A 79 16.08 -34.05 -14.14
N THR A 80 16.96 -34.88 -14.70
CA THR A 80 18.27 -35.24 -14.10
C THR A 80 19.20 -34.01 -13.99
N VAL A 81 19.19 -33.15 -15.00
CA VAL A 81 19.94 -31.88 -15.02
C VAL A 81 19.36 -30.93 -13.97
N LEU A 82 18.03 -30.80 -13.92
CA LEU A 82 17.34 -29.94 -12.94
C LEU A 82 17.63 -30.33 -11.50
N ASP A 83 17.65 -31.63 -11.20
CA ASP A 83 17.94 -32.13 -9.86
C ASP A 83 19.39 -31.84 -9.43
N LYS A 84 20.36 -31.99 -10.34
CA LYS A 84 21.77 -31.69 -10.10
C LYS A 84 21.98 -30.18 -9.92
N ALA A 85 21.43 -29.37 -10.81
CA ALA A 85 21.46 -27.91 -10.76
C ALA A 85 20.84 -27.36 -9.47
N TRP A 86 19.68 -27.88 -9.06
CA TRP A 86 19.00 -27.47 -7.84
C TRP A 86 19.85 -27.71 -6.58
N ARG A 87 20.47 -28.90 -6.45
CA ARG A 87 21.34 -29.21 -5.32
C ARG A 87 22.52 -28.24 -5.22
N LYS A 88 23.09 -27.85 -6.36
CA LYS A 88 24.21 -26.89 -6.44
C LYS A 88 23.76 -25.45 -6.08
N ALA A 89 22.58 -25.02 -6.52
CA ALA A 89 22.09 -23.67 -6.27
C ALA A 89 21.54 -23.42 -4.85
N GLN A 90 21.15 -24.49 -4.14
CA GLN A 90 20.46 -24.37 -2.85
C GLN A 90 21.27 -23.61 -1.79
N SER A 91 22.60 -23.75 -1.78
CA SER A 91 23.49 -22.98 -0.90
C SER A 91 23.57 -21.51 -1.32
N GLY A 92 23.67 -21.23 -2.62
CA GLY A 92 23.76 -19.87 -3.17
C GLY A 92 22.51 -19.02 -2.93
N PHE A 93 21.32 -19.63 -2.87
CA PHE A 93 20.09 -18.90 -2.54
C PHE A 93 20.04 -18.34 -1.13
N LYS A 94 20.75 -18.93 -0.18
CA LYS A 94 20.81 -18.39 1.19
C LYS A 94 21.64 -17.11 1.27
N THR A 95 22.60 -16.95 0.36
CA THR A 95 23.51 -15.79 0.32
C THR A 95 23.11 -14.75 -0.72
N HIS A 96 22.19 -15.08 -1.64
CA HIS A 96 21.76 -14.17 -2.69
C HIS A 96 20.87 -13.04 -2.14
N ALA A 97 21.32 -11.79 -2.24
CA ALA A 97 20.68 -10.61 -1.64
C ALA A 97 19.18 -10.44 -1.97
N HIS A 98 18.78 -10.86 -3.17
CA HIS A 98 17.43 -10.66 -3.69
C HIS A 98 16.51 -11.89 -3.56
N VAL A 99 17.00 -13.01 -3.03
CA VAL A 99 16.19 -14.23 -2.88
C VAL A 99 15.80 -14.40 -1.43
N ARG A 100 14.50 -14.30 -1.14
CA ARG A 100 13.98 -14.58 0.20
C ARG A 100 13.53 -16.03 0.28
N VAL A 101 14.12 -16.76 1.22
CA VAL A 101 13.74 -18.14 1.55
C VAL A 101 12.82 -18.12 2.76
N ASN A 102 11.60 -18.66 2.62
CA ASN A 102 10.66 -18.84 3.73
C ASN A 102 10.20 -20.29 3.78
N LYS A 103 10.64 -21.04 4.79
CA LYS A 103 10.49 -22.50 4.88
C LYS A 103 11.08 -23.19 3.64
N LEU A 104 10.22 -23.72 2.77
CA LEU A 104 10.57 -24.43 1.53
C LEU A 104 10.16 -23.64 0.27
N LYS A 105 9.83 -22.35 0.43
CA LYS A 105 9.44 -21.46 -0.66
C LYS A 105 10.49 -20.39 -0.90
N TYR A 106 10.67 -20.05 -2.17
CA TYR A 106 11.64 -19.09 -2.68
C TYR A 106 10.90 -17.98 -3.41
N ARG A 107 11.27 -16.73 -3.15
CA ARG A 107 10.64 -15.56 -3.78
C ARG A 107 11.69 -14.53 -4.15
N TRP A 108 11.56 -13.95 -5.34
CA TRP A 108 12.33 -12.77 -5.75
C TRP A 108 11.86 -11.53 -4.97
N ARG A 109 12.81 -10.76 -4.46
CA ARG A 109 12.59 -9.45 -3.85
C ARG A 109 13.36 -8.40 -4.65
N PRO A 110 12.68 -7.51 -5.39
CA PRO A 110 13.33 -6.39 -6.06
C PRO A 110 14.13 -5.58 -5.02
N THR A 111 15.38 -5.29 -5.29
CA THR A 111 16.17 -4.39 -4.45
C THR A 111 15.67 -2.98 -4.60
N GLY A 112 14.99 -2.54 -3.55
CA GLY A 112 14.81 -1.14 -3.15
C GLY A 112 14.79 -1.02 -1.62
N PHE A 113 15.30 -2.03 -0.89
CA PHE A 113 15.23 -2.10 0.58
C PHE A 113 16.40 -2.92 1.14
N ASP A 114 17.61 -2.36 1.09
CA ASP A 114 18.64 -2.75 2.03
C ASP A 114 18.29 -2.17 3.40
N ARG A 115 17.81 -3.03 4.29
CA ARG A 115 17.71 -2.73 5.72
C ARG A 115 18.88 -3.48 6.36
N PRO A 116 19.81 -2.81 7.06
CA PRO A 116 20.81 -3.52 7.84
C PRO A 116 20.10 -4.44 8.83
N ALA A 117 20.59 -5.68 8.93
CA ALA A 117 20.00 -6.71 9.76
C ALA A 117 20.18 -6.36 11.25
N PHE A 118 19.19 -5.69 11.84
CA PHE A 118 19.10 -5.61 13.30
C PHE A 118 18.73 -6.99 13.83
N LYS A 119 19.69 -7.63 14.50
CA LYS A 119 19.45 -8.80 15.36
C LYS A 119 18.48 -8.36 16.45
N ARG A 120 17.23 -8.80 16.33
CA ARG A 120 16.21 -8.66 17.37
C ARG A 120 16.58 -9.66 18.46
N GLN A 121 17.12 -9.17 19.58
CA GLN A 121 17.15 -9.96 20.81
C GLN A 121 15.69 -10.23 21.19
N GLU A 122 15.35 -11.50 21.30
CA GLU A 122 14.09 -11.94 21.88
C GLU A 122 14.13 -11.62 23.37
N GLU A 123 13.47 -10.53 23.75
CA GLU A 123 13.17 -10.22 25.15
C GLU A 123 12.00 -11.10 25.56
N GLN A 124 12.34 -12.15 26.30
CA GLN A 124 11.45 -13.11 26.92
C GLN A 124 10.70 -12.39 28.05
N VAL A 125 9.46 -11.96 27.77
CA VAL A 125 8.56 -11.40 28.78
C VAL A 125 7.83 -12.54 29.46
N ASP A 126 8.21 -12.82 30.70
CA ASP A 126 7.47 -13.67 31.64
C ASP A 126 6.04 -13.13 31.80
N ARG A 127 5.06 -13.99 31.54
CA ARG A 127 3.65 -13.75 31.85
C ARG A 127 3.25 -14.57 33.07
N GLU A 128 3.05 -13.90 34.18
CA GLU A 128 2.26 -14.41 35.31
C GLU A 128 0.79 -14.63 34.92
N PRO A 129 0.12 -15.66 35.48
CA PRO A 129 -1.26 -15.98 35.17
C PRO A 129 -2.23 -15.15 36.01
N SER A 130 -3.03 -14.30 35.36
CA SER A 130 -4.13 -13.56 35.99
C SER A 130 -5.39 -14.43 36.10
N ALA A 131 -5.90 -14.50 37.32
CA ALA A 131 -7.07 -15.26 37.75
C ALA A 131 -8.39 -14.85 37.09
N ALA A 132 -9.32 -15.81 37.02
CA ALA A 132 -10.70 -15.67 36.58
C ALA A 132 -11.60 -15.03 37.66
N PRO A 133 -12.66 -14.33 37.22
CA PRO A 133 -13.98 -14.42 37.85
C PRO A 133 -15.03 -14.70 36.75
N GLY A 134 -16.14 -15.41 36.94
CA GLY A 134 -16.96 -15.68 38.10
C GLY A 134 -18.38 -15.78 37.52
N LYS A 135 -18.99 -16.96 37.58
CA LYS A 135 -20.34 -17.22 37.06
C LYS A 135 -21.38 -16.50 37.92
N ALA A 136 -22.37 -15.89 37.27
CA ALA A 136 -23.64 -15.54 37.89
C ALA A 136 -24.77 -16.14 37.05
N GLU A 137 -25.44 -17.14 37.63
CA GLU A 137 -26.74 -17.66 37.25
C GLU A 137 -27.84 -16.67 37.63
N GLY A 138 -28.89 -16.60 36.82
CA GLY A 138 -30.09 -15.80 37.09
C GLY A 138 -31.26 -16.33 36.27
N ASP A 139 -32.01 -17.25 36.89
CA ASP A 139 -33.33 -17.74 36.49
C ASP A 139 -34.38 -16.63 36.52
N ILE A 140 -35.20 -16.50 35.47
CA ILE A 140 -36.61 -16.09 35.57
C ILE A 140 -37.41 -16.79 34.45
N ALA A 141 -38.43 -17.56 34.85
CA ALA A 141 -39.46 -18.18 34.01
C ALA A 141 -40.80 -17.39 34.17
N PRO A 142 -41.94 -17.84 33.60
CA PRO A 142 -42.47 -17.45 32.29
C PRO A 142 -43.85 -16.75 32.38
N GLU A 143 -44.55 -16.66 31.23
CA GLU A 143 -46.02 -16.63 31.09
C GLU A 143 -46.70 -15.27 30.83
N ALA A 144 -47.24 -15.11 29.62
CA ALA A 144 -48.64 -14.68 29.39
C ALA A 144 -49.00 -14.82 27.91
N ALA A 145 -50.05 -15.60 27.65
CA ALA A 145 -50.69 -15.83 26.37
C ALA A 145 -51.72 -14.73 26.03
N ALA A 146 -51.87 -14.40 24.73
CA ALA A 146 -53.15 -14.00 24.13
C ALA A 146 -53.09 -14.12 22.60
N LEU A 147 -54.06 -14.87 22.04
CA LEU A 147 -54.51 -14.90 20.64
C LEU A 147 -55.97 -14.36 20.62
N PRO A 148 -56.65 -14.22 19.47
CA PRO A 148 -56.27 -13.53 18.23
C PRO A 148 -57.37 -12.52 17.79
N GLY A 149 -57.02 -11.56 16.94
CA GLY A 149 -57.98 -10.70 16.24
C GLY A 149 -57.92 -10.91 14.73
N GLN A 150 -58.87 -11.66 14.18
CA GLN A 150 -59.11 -11.78 12.74
C GLN A 150 -59.85 -10.52 12.23
N GLY A 151 -59.26 -9.83 11.26
CA GLY A 151 -59.90 -8.80 10.45
C GLY A 151 -59.57 -9.04 8.99
N VAL A 152 -60.60 -9.32 8.18
CA VAL A 152 -60.50 -9.73 6.78
C VAL A 152 -60.65 -8.52 5.86
N ALA A 153 -59.75 -8.47 4.85
CA ALA A 153 -59.87 -7.85 3.52
C ALA A 153 -59.78 -6.32 3.35
N ALA A 154 -58.67 -5.90 2.73
CA ALA A 154 -58.70 -5.21 1.43
C ALA A 154 -57.42 -5.57 0.67
N GLY A 155 -57.57 -6.22 -0.48
CA GLY A 155 -56.46 -6.78 -1.28
C GLY A 155 -55.60 -5.69 -1.90
N ALA A 156 -54.52 -5.31 -1.21
CA ALA A 156 -53.30 -4.87 -1.86
C ALA A 156 -52.52 -6.13 -2.22
N ILE A 157 -52.02 -6.23 -3.45
CA ILE A 157 -51.02 -7.23 -3.81
C ILE A 157 -49.79 -6.92 -2.94
N GLN A 158 -49.69 -7.58 -1.79
CA GLN A 158 -48.49 -7.57 -0.97
C GLN A 158 -47.44 -8.28 -1.80
N VAL A 159 -46.59 -7.50 -2.47
CA VAL A 159 -45.29 -7.98 -2.91
C VAL A 159 -44.63 -8.45 -1.64
N GLN A 160 -44.62 -9.77 -1.41
CA GLN A 160 -43.82 -10.35 -0.35
C GLN A 160 -42.40 -9.95 -0.67
N ASP A 161 -41.87 -9.03 0.11
CA ASP A 161 -40.49 -8.59 0.01
C ASP A 161 -39.64 -9.78 0.42
N VAL A 162 -39.24 -10.58 -0.57
CA VAL A 162 -38.45 -11.78 -0.33
C VAL A 162 -37.03 -11.30 -0.07
N SER A 163 -36.72 -11.03 1.20
CA SER A 163 -35.36 -10.66 1.59
C SER A 163 -34.35 -11.65 1.01
N PRO A 164 -33.22 -11.15 0.49
CA PRO A 164 -32.26 -12.01 -0.18
C PRO A 164 -31.70 -13.06 0.79
N PRO A 165 -31.37 -14.27 0.32
CA PRO A 165 -30.96 -15.38 1.17
C PRO A 165 -29.81 -15.05 2.15
N TRP A 166 -28.88 -14.17 1.76
CA TRP A 166 -27.77 -13.75 2.62
C TRP A 166 -28.23 -12.92 3.83
N ALA A 167 -29.25 -12.08 3.68
CA ALA A 167 -29.76 -11.24 4.78
C ALA A 167 -30.40 -12.10 5.86
N ARG A 168 -31.09 -13.17 5.45
CA ARG A 168 -31.60 -14.19 6.37
C ARG A 168 -30.49 -14.91 7.11
N ALA A 169 -29.40 -15.28 6.43
CA ALA A 169 -28.24 -15.91 7.07
C ALA A 169 -27.60 -14.98 8.12
N PHE A 170 -27.52 -13.68 7.83
CA PHE A 170 -27.06 -12.66 8.80
C PHE A 170 -28.03 -12.54 9.97
N ALA A 171 -29.34 -12.52 9.73
CA ALA A 171 -30.35 -12.45 10.77
C ALA A 171 -30.27 -13.65 11.71
N ASP A 172 -30.17 -14.85 11.17
CA ASP A 172 -30.04 -16.08 11.93
C ASP A 172 -28.73 -16.07 12.77
N ALA A 173 -27.62 -15.64 12.18
CA ALA A 173 -26.32 -15.57 12.87
C ALA A 173 -26.29 -14.51 13.99
N LEU A 174 -26.93 -13.36 13.77
CA LEU A 174 -27.00 -12.25 14.72
C LEU A 174 -28.16 -12.37 15.71
N ARG A 175 -29.03 -13.38 15.55
CA ARG A 175 -30.28 -13.58 16.28
C ARG A 175 -31.23 -12.38 16.14
N ASP A 176 -31.22 -11.75 14.98
CA ASP A 176 -32.20 -10.73 14.64
C ASP A 176 -33.55 -11.39 14.28
N GLY A 177 -34.64 -10.64 14.45
CA GLY A 177 -35.97 -11.14 14.15
C GLY A 177 -36.11 -11.56 12.67
N PRO A 178 -37.02 -12.50 12.34
CA PRO A 178 -37.16 -13.09 11.00
C PRO A 178 -37.59 -12.11 9.89
N GLY A 179 -37.73 -10.81 10.19
CA GLY A 179 -38.02 -9.73 9.23
C GLY A 179 -36.85 -8.74 9.04
N ALA A 180 -35.64 -9.06 9.52
CA ALA A 180 -34.49 -8.21 9.26
C ALA A 180 -34.09 -8.31 7.78
N ASP A 181 -34.35 -7.23 7.04
CA ASP A 181 -34.04 -7.14 5.62
C ASP A 181 -32.58 -6.77 5.35
N ALA A 182 -32.09 -7.08 4.14
CA ALA A 182 -30.79 -6.68 3.62
C ALA A 182 -30.49 -5.19 3.86
N LYS A 183 -31.52 -4.35 3.69
CA LYS A 183 -31.41 -2.90 3.90
C LYS A 183 -30.96 -2.53 5.31
N VAL A 184 -31.41 -3.27 6.33
CA VAL A 184 -31.04 -3.01 7.74
C VAL A 184 -29.53 -3.15 7.95
N TYR A 185 -28.92 -4.17 7.32
CA TYR A 185 -27.48 -4.40 7.41
C TYR A 185 -26.68 -3.42 6.54
N ALA A 186 -27.20 -3.09 5.35
CA ALA A 186 -26.58 -2.15 4.42
C ALA A 186 -26.62 -0.69 4.92
N GLU A 187 -27.64 -0.29 5.67
CA GLU A 187 -27.75 1.06 6.27
C GLU A 187 -26.76 1.28 7.44
N ARG A 188 -26.24 0.19 8.02
CA ARG A 188 -25.31 0.22 9.15
C ARG A 188 -24.18 -0.80 8.98
N PRO A 189 -23.35 -0.69 7.94
CA PRO A 189 -22.39 -1.73 7.59
C PRO A 189 -21.32 -1.90 8.66
N LEU A 190 -20.85 -0.82 9.28
CA LEU A 190 -19.82 -0.88 10.33
C LEU A 190 -20.41 -1.40 11.64
N GLY A 191 -21.60 -0.94 12.02
CA GLY A 191 -22.33 -1.46 13.18
C GLY A 191 -22.62 -2.96 13.05
N THR A 192 -23.05 -3.39 11.85
CA THR A 192 -23.26 -4.81 11.52
C THR A 192 -21.96 -5.60 11.67
N ALA A 193 -20.84 -5.10 11.15
CA ALA A 193 -19.55 -5.74 11.30
C ALA A 193 -19.08 -5.84 12.76
N VAL A 194 -19.31 -4.81 13.58
CA VAL A 194 -19.02 -4.86 15.03
C VAL A 194 -19.85 -5.94 15.74
N ARG A 195 -21.12 -6.12 15.35
CA ARG A 195 -21.98 -7.19 15.90
C ARG A 195 -21.50 -8.58 15.46
N LEU A 196 -21.18 -8.76 14.18
CA LEU A 196 -20.66 -10.02 13.64
C LEU A 196 -19.31 -10.40 14.25
N ALA A 197 -18.50 -9.42 14.65
CA ALA A 197 -17.23 -9.66 15.34
C ALA A 197 -17.37 -10.37 16.70
N ARG A 198 -18.60 -10.50 17.24
CA ARG A 198 -18.89 -11.25 18.47
C ARG A 198 -19.03 -12.76 18.24
N LEU A 199 -19.26 -13.19 17.00
CA LEU A 199 -19.26 -14.59 16.61
C LEU A 199 -17.82 -15.12 16.65
N ASP A 200 -17.59 -16.43 16.80
CA ASP A 200 -16.25 -17.02 16.64
C ASP A 200 -15.91 -17.22 15.15
N ASP A 201 -14.66 -17.59 14.84
CA ASP A 201 -14.22 -17.72 13.44
C ASP A 201 -14.95 -18.86 12.72
N GLU A 202 -15.28 -19.94 13.44
CA GLU A 202 -16.03 -21.08 12.89
C GLU A 202 -17.48 -20.68 12.53
N ALA A 203 -18.12 -19.83 13.33
CA ALA A 203 -19.45 -19.30 13.04
C ALA A 203 -19.42 -18.34 11.83
N ILE A 204 -18.37 -17.52 11.68
CA ILE A 204 -18.20 -16.66 10.50
C ILE A 204 -17.96 -17.52 9.24
N GLU A 205 -17.14 -18.57 9.33
CA GLU A 205 -16.91 -19.50 8.23
C GLU A 205 -18.20 -20.25 7.84
N ARG A 206 -18.98 -20.73 8.81
CA ARG A 206 -20.29 -21.34 8.57
C ARG A 206 -21.29 -20.36 7.96
N LEU A 207 -21.31 -19.11 8.42
CA LEU A 207 -22.13 -18.05 7.84
C LEU A 207 -21.79 -17.88 6.36
N ILE A 208 -20.51 -17.68 6.03
CA ILE A 208 -20.07 -17.52 4.63
C ILE A 208 -20.42 -18.76 3.80
N ALA A 209 -20.20 -19.97 4.33
CA ALA A 209 -20.52 -21.22 3.63
C ALA A 209 -22.03 -21.43 3.42
N SER A 210 -22.89 -20.79 4.22
CA SER A 210 -24.36 -20.86 4.07
C SER A 210 -24.92 -19.92 3.01
N ILE A 211 -24.13 -18.93 2.58
CA ILE A 211 -24.55 -17.92 1.59
C ILE A 211 -24.38 -18.51 0.19
N ARG A 212 -25.39 -18.33 -0.66
CA ARG A 212 -25.33 -18.77 -2.05
C ARG A 212 -24.25 -18.00 -2.79
N GLU A 213 -23.60 -18.66 -3.74
CA GLU A 213 -22.50 -18.05 -4.50
C GLU A 213 -22.91 -16.74 -5.20
N SER A 214 -24.14 -16.66 -5.73
CA SER A 214 -24.69 -15.44 -6.35
C SER A 214 -24.87 -14.26 -5.38
N ASP A 215 -25.01 -14.55 -4.09
CA ASP A 215 -25.26 -13.57 -3.02
C ASP A 215 -23.99 -13.27 -2.21
N ARG A 216 -22.87 -13.91 -2.58
CA ARG A 216 -21.64 -13.87 -1.81
C ARG A 216 -20.91 -12.54 -1.92
N GLY A 217 -20.94 -11.91 -3.09
CA GLY A 217 -20.32 -10.60 -3.32
C GLY A 217 -20.81 -9.51 -2.34
N PRO A 218 -22.14 -9.26 -2.25
CA PRO A 218 -22.71 -8.31 -1.29
C PRO A 218 -22.39 -8.65 0.17
N ALA A 219 -22.47 -9.92 0.54
CA ALA A 219 -22.15 -10.36 1.89
C ALA A 219 -20.66 -10.14 2.25
N LEU A 220 -19.75 -10.43 1.33
CA LEU A 220 -18.32 -10.19 1.50
C LEU A 220 -18.00 -8.69 1.63
N ALA A 221 -18.71 -7.82 0.90
CA ALA A 221 -18.56 -6.37 1.04
C ALA A 221 -18.89 -5.89 2.47
N LEU A 222 -19.96 -6.40 3.08
CA LEU A 222 -20.29 -6.10 4.49
C LEU A 222 -19.28 -6.71 5.47
N LEU A 223 -18.84 -7.95 5.22
CA LEU A 223 -17.84 -8.63 6.05
C LEU A 223 -16.45 -7.99 5.96
N ALA A 224 -16.16 -7.21 4.91
CA ALA A 224 -14.90 -6.48 4.77
C ALA A 224 -14.70 -5.45 5.91
N ALA A 225 -15.75 -5.02 6.60
CA ALA A 225 -15.63 -4.16 7.78
C ALA A 225 -15.36 -4.90 9.10
N LEU A 226 -15.26 -6.24 9.09
CA LEU A 226 -15.01 -7.01 10.33
C LEU A 226 -13.71 -6.51 11.02
N PRO A 227 -13.77 -6.10 12.30
CA PRO A 227 -12.66 -5.48 13.03
C PRO A 227 -11.50 -6.46 13.36
N ARG A 228 -11.61 -7.72 12.94
CA ARG A 228 -10.60 -8.76 13.11
C ARG A 228 -10.32 -9.48 11.80
N GLY A 229 -9.12 -10.02 11.65
CA GLY A 229 -8.74 -10.85 10.52
C GLY A 229 -9.28 -12.27 10.71
N THR A 230 -10.13 -12.71 9.80
CA THR A 230 -10.55 -14.11 9.68
C THR A 230 -10.09 -14.63 8.33
N ARG A 231 -9.66 -15.90 8.25
CA ARG A 231 -9.19 -16.51 6.99
C ARG A 231 -10.23 -16.38 5.87
N ALA A 232 -11.50 -16.53 6.24
CA ALA A 232 -12.62 -16.43 5.31
C ALA A 232 -12.79 -15.04 4.67
N VAL A 233 -12.27 -13.98 5.30
CA VAL A 233 -12.34 -12.60 4.80
C VAL A 233 -11.00 -12.15 4.20
N GLU A 234 -9.94 -12.97 4.32
CA GLU A 234 -8.68 -12.70 3.62
C GLU A 234 -8.82 -12.89 2.11
N SER A 235 -9.76 -13.72 1.64
CA SER A 235 -10.08 -13.93 0.21
C SER A 235 -11.30 -13.10 -0.21
N TRP A 236 -11.27 -11.79 0.01
CA TRP A 236 -12.38 -10.89 -0.36
C TRP A 236 -12.31 -10.42 -1.82
N ASP A 237 -11.47 -11.04 -2.65
CA ASP A 237 -11.32 -10.72 -4.08
C ASP A 237 -12.65 -10.87 -4.87
N ASP A 238 -13.60 -11.65 -4.35
CA ASP A 238 -14.93 -11.86 -4.91
C ASP A 238 -15.99 -10.83 -4.45
N ALA A 239 -15.59 -9.82 -3.67
CA ALA A 239 -16.52 -8.76 -3.25
C ALA A 239 -16.98 -7.95 -4.46
N ASP A 240 -18.29 -7.70 -4.54
CA ASP A 240 -18.86 -6.86 -5.60
C ASP A 240 -18.36 -5.41 -5.44
N PRO A 241 -17.65 -4.84 -6.42
CA PRO A 241 -17.11 -3.47 -6.33
C PRO A 241 -18.18 -2.39 -6.17
N VAL A 242 -19.37 -2.59 -6.75
CA VAL A 242 -20.49 -1.64 -6.66
C VAL A 242 -21.02 -1.61 -5.24
N VAL A 243 -21.31 -2.80 -4.68
CA VAL A 243 -21.80 -2.91 -3.30
C VAL A 243 -20.75 -2.44 -2.30
N LEU A 244 -19.47 -2.71 -2.55
CA LEU A 244 -18.39 -2.18 -1.72
C LEU A 244 -18.35 -0.66 -1.74
N GLY A 245 -18.56 -0.02 -2.91
CA GLY A 245 -18.68 1.43 -3.02
C GLY A 245 -19.77 1.98 -2.10
N GLU A 246 -20.98 1.40 -2.17
CA GLU A 246 -22.10 1.79 -1.31
C GLU A 246 -21.79 1.57 0.18
N VAL A 247 -21.16 0.45 0.54
CA VAL A 247 -20.74 0.14 1.91
C VAL A 247 -19.71 1.15 2.44
N LEU A 248 -18.79 1.62 1.59
CA LEU A 248 -17.82 2.65 1.96
C LEU A 248 -18.49 3.99 2.20
N ASP A 249 -19.42 4.40 1.34
CA ASP A 249 -20.16 5.66 1.46
C ASP A 249 -21.04 5.68 2.71
N VAL A 250 -21.89 4.66 2.89
CA VAL A 250 -22.76 4.53 4.07
C VAL A 250 -21.93 4.36 5.33
N GLY A 251 -20.82 3.62 5.28
CA GLY A 251 -19.90 3.47 6.38
C GLY A 251 -19.26 4.79 6.82
N ALA A 252 -18.97 5.69 5.89
CA ALA A 252 -18.42 7.01 6.21
C ALA A 252 -19.44 7.85 7.00
N ASP A 253 -20.71 7.81 6.61
CA ASP A 253 -21.81 8.48 7.33
C ASP A 253 -22.10 7.84 8.69
N GLU A 254 -22.09 6.52 8.78
CA GLU A 254 -22.24 5.80 10.05
C GLU A 254 -21.12 6.18 11.02
N LEU A 255 -19.86 6.18 10.58
CA LEU A 255 -18.71 6.51 11.43
C LEU A 255 -18.76 7.93 12.00
N ARG A 256 -19.27 8.90 11.22
CA ARG A 256 -19.48 10.28 11.70
C ARG A 256 -20.51 10.34 12.83
N LYS A 257 -21.52 9.47 12.81
CA LYS A 257 -22.60 9.39 13.80
C LYS A 257 -22.22 8.55 15.01
N ASP A 258 -21.44 7.48 14.82
CA ASP A 258 -21.06 6.53 15.86
C ASP A 258 -19.56 6.22 15.84
N ARG A 259 -18.84 6.91 16.74
CA ARG A 259 -17.38 6.77 16.87
C ARG A 259 -16.93 5.38 17.34
N SER A 260 -17.83 4.59 17.94
CA SER A 260 -17.48 3.24 18.41
C SER A 260 -17.14 2.28 17.27
N THR A 261 -17.52 2.65 16.03
CA THR A 261 -17.27 1.87 14.81
C THR A 261 -15.91 2.11 14.16
N ALA A 262 -15.05 2.97 14.73
CA ALA A 262 -13.76 3.36 14.14
C ALA A 262 -12.84 2.17 13.81
N THR A 263 -12.80 1.13 14.66
CA THR A 263 -11.98 -0.06 14.40
C THR A 263 -12.47 -0.85 13.18
N ALA A 264 -13.79 -0.95 12.99
CA ALA A 264 -14.39 -1.60 11.83
C ALA A 264 -14.10 -0.79 10.55
N ALA A 265 -14.24 0.54 10.61
CA ALA A 265 -13.88 1.43 9.52
C ALA A 265 -12.39 1.32 9.14
N ALA A 266 -11.48 1.24 10.11
CA ALA A 266 -10.06 1.06 9.84
C ALA A 266 -9.76 -0.26 9.11
N GLN A 267 -10.46 -1.36 9.45
CA GLN A 267 -10.33 -2.62 8.71
C GLN A 267 -10.93 -2.53 7.31
N LEU A 268 -12.08 -1.88 7.16
CA LEU A 268 -12.71 -1.68 5.85
C LEU A 268 -11.78 -0.89 4.93
N VAL A 269 -11.23 0.24 5.38
CA VAL A 269 -10.23 1.04 4.64
C VAL A 269 -9.00 0.20 4.28
N GLN A 270 -8.49 -0.59 5.22
CA GLN A 270 -7.31 -1.42 4.98
C GLN A 270 -7.56 -2.50 3.93
N ARG A 271 -8.74 -3.13 3.93
CA ARG A 271 -9.10 -4.14 2.94
C ARG A 271 -9.36 -3.47 1.60
N ALA A 272 -10.32 -2.54 1.54
CA ALA A 272 -10.71 -1.81 0.34
C ALA A 272 -9.53 -1.13 -0.40
N ALA A 273 -8.41 -0.86 0.29
CA ALA A 273 -7.15 -0.44 -0.32
C ALA A 273 -6.66 -1.31 -1.50
N THR A 274 -7.07 -2.58 -1.64
CA THR A 274 -6.70 -3.41 -2.80
C THR A 274 -7.74 -3.44 -3.92
N ALA A 275 -8.97 -2.95 -3.67
CA ALA A 275 -9.99 -2.72 -4.72
C ALA A 275 -9.74 -1.39 -5.46
N PRO A 276 -10.30 -1.19 -6.67
CA PRO A 276 -10.24 0.09 -7.38
C PRO A 276 -10.53 1.29 -6.46
N VAL A 277 -9.80 2.37 -6.65
CA VAL A 277 -9.93 3.56 -5.79
C VAL A 277 -11.28 4.22 -6.09
N SER A 278 -12.09 4.44 -5.06
CA SER A 278 -13.39 5.09 -5.15
C SER A 278 -13.47 6.29 -4.23
N ASP A 279 -14.40 7.21 -4.53
CA ASP A 279 -14.66 8.38 -3.68
C ASP A 279 -15.10 7.95 -2.26
N GLY A 280 -15.87 6.86 -2.16
CA GLY A 280 -16.26 6.29 -0.86
C GLY A 280 -15.09 5.84 -0.01
N LEU A 281 -14.02 5.28 -0.61
CA LEU A 281 -12.80 4.93 0.13
C LEU A 281 -12.12 6.17 0.72
N ILE A 282 -12.03 7.25 -0.07
CA ILE A 282 -11.45 8.53 0.36
C ILE A 282 -12.33 9.17 1.45
N ALA A 283 -13.65 9.15 1.28
CA ALA A 283 -14.62 9.68 2.23
C ALA A 283 -14.57 8.96 3.58
N LEU A 284 -14.51 7.63 3.57
CA LEU A 284 -14.39 6.81 4.78
C LEU A 284 -13.04 7.03 5.47
N ALA A 285 -11.93 7.03 4.74
CA ALA A 285 -10.61 7.32 5.30
C ALA A 285 -10.53 8.72 5.92
N THR A 286 -11.18 9.71 5.30
CA THR A 286 -11.28 11.08 5.82
C THR A 286 -12.11 11.12 7.11
N ALA A 287 -13.28 10.48 7.12
CA ALA A 287 -14.11 10.37 8.32
C ALA A 287 -13.36 9.67 9.47
N LEU A 288 -12.59 8.63 9.15
CA LEU A 288 -11.77 7.90 10.12
C LEU A 288 -10.73 8.79 10.79
N LEU A 289 -9.96 9.57 10.03
CA LEU A 289 -8.97 10.49 10.61
C LEU A 289 -9.59 11.70 11.33
N ALA A 290 -10.86 12.02 11.05
CA ALA A 290 -11.59 13.05 11.77
C ALA A 290 -12.07 12.55 13.15
N VAL A 291 -12.46 11.27 13.24
CA VAL A 291 -12.99 10.65 14.47
C VAL A 291 -11.87 10.09 15.36
N ASP A 292 -10.87 9.45 14.78
CA ASP A 292 -9.78 8.79 15.49
C ASP A 292 -8.42 9.00 14.79
N ARG A 293 -7.53 9.76 15.44
CA ARG A 293 -6.13 9.95 15.02
C ARG A 293 -5.17 8.99 15.73
N GLY A 294 -5.70 7.93 16.33
CA GLY A 294 -4.93 6.87 16.94
C GLY A 294 -4.02 6.15 15.95
N LYS A 295 -3.03 5.46 16.49
CA LYS A 295 -2.01 4.71 15.73
C LYS A 295 -2.61 3.70 14.75
N THR A 296 -3.73 3.07 15.10
CA THR A 296 -4.41 2.07 14.26
C THR A 296 -4.98 2.72 13.00
N SER A 297 -5.73 3.81 13.17
CA SER A 297 -6.38 4.56 12.09
C SER A 297 -5.36 5.20 11.15
N LEU A 298 -4.32 5.84 11.70
CA LEU A 298 -3.21 6.36 10.89
C LEU A 298 -2.52 5.27 10.06
N LYS A 299 -2.28 4.09 10.65
CA LYS A 299 -1.65 2.96 9.94
C LYS A 299 -2.55 2.37 8.86
N ALA A 300 -3.87 2.34 9.08
CA ALA A 300 -4.82 1.89 8.07
C ALA A 300 -4.84 2.83 6.86
N VAL A 301 -4.93 4.14 7.09
CA VAL A 301 -4.91 5.13 6.01
C VAL A 301 -3.55 5.21 5.32
N ASP A 302 -2.44 5.07 6.05
CA ASP A 302 -1.10 5.02 5.46
C ASP A 302 -0.92 3.80 4.52
N ARG A 303 -1.41 2.62 4.92
CA ARG A 303 -1.43 1.44 4.06
C ARG A 303 -2.30 1.62 2.83
N MET A 304 -3.48 2.21 3.01
CA MET A 304 -4.38 2.54 1.91
C MET A 304 -3.69 3.48 0.92
N ALA A 305 -3.13 4.59 1.40
CA ALA A 305 -2.38 5.54 0.58
C ALA A 305 -1.23 4.86 -0.16
N LYS A 306 -0.48 3.96 0.49
CA LYS A 306 0.59 3.21 -0.15
C LYS A 306 0.07 2.33 -1.31
N SER A 307 -1.02 1.60 -1.08
CA SER A 307 -1.66 0.77 -2.11
C SER A 307 -2.22 1.60 -3.27
N VAL A 308 -2.72 2.81 -2.99
CA VAL A 308 -3.13 3.77 -4.02
C VAL A 308 -1.91 4.22 -4.83
N GLY A 309 -0.84 4.67 -4.17
CA GLY A 309 0.40 5.08 -4.82
C GLY A 309 0.99 4.01 -5.73
N ASP A 310 1.06 2.77 -5.25
CA ASP A 310 1.59 1.62 -6.02
C ASP A 310 0.74 1.31 -7.27
N ARG A 311 -0.57 1.60 -7.24
CA ARG A 311 -1.51 1.29 -8.34
C ARG A 311 -1.73 2.45 -9.31
N LEU A 312 -1.57 3.69 -8.87
CA LEU A 312 -1.79 4.88 -9.71
C LEU A 312 -1.02 4.82 -11.04
N PHE A 313 0.18 4.23 -11.05
CA PHE A 313 0.97 4.06 -12.27
C PHE A 313 0.37 3.06 -13.28
N HIS A 314 -0.40 2.09 -12.81
CA HIS A 314 -0.99 1.01 -13.60
C HIS A 314 -2.49 1.19 -13.88
N MET A 315 -3.08 2.26 -13.35
CA MET A 315 -4.50 2.55 -13.47
C MET A 315 -4.84 3.06 -14.90
N PRO A 316 -5.95 2.62 -15.51
CA PRO A 316 -6.41 3.15 -16.80
C PRO A 316 -6.66 4.66 -16.75
N ASP A 317 -6.47 5.35 -17.88
CA ASP A 317 -6.62 6.81 -17.98
C ASP A 317 -7.99 7.31 -17.52
N ALA A 318 -9.06 6.57 -17.83
CA ALA A 318 -10.41 6.92 -17.41
C ALA A 318 -10.59 6.89 -15.88
N GLU A 319 -10.04 5.87 -15.21
CA GLU A 319 -10.05 5.79 -13.74
C GLU A 319 -9.17 6.87 -13.12
N ARG A 320 -8.01 7.15 -13.72
CA ARG A 320 -7.12 8.23 -13.28
C ARG A 320 -7.79 9.60 -13.37
N ALA A 321 -8.53 9.85 -14.46
CA ALA A 321 -9.25 11.10 -14.67
C ALA A 321 -10.45 11.27 -13.73
N ALA A 322 -11.03 10.17 -13.25
CA ALA A 322 -12.14 10.19 -12.30
C ALA A 322 -11.70 10.46 -10.85
N LEU A 323 -10.42 10.31 -10.53
CA LEU A 323 -9.92 10.46 -9.16
C LEU A 323 -9.88 11.92 -8.71
N ASP A 324 -10.57 12.24 -7.61
CA ASP A 324 -10.44 13.55 -6.96
C ASP A 324 -9.08 13.69 -6.22
N LEU A 325 -8.09 14.18 -6.96
CA LEU A 325 -6.74 14.42 -6.44
C LEU A 325 -6.70 15.46 -5.30
N ASP A 326 -7.63 16.41 -5.25
CA ASP A 326 -7.67 17.41 -4.19
C ASP A 326 -8.16 16.80 -2.87
N ALA A 327 -9.15 15.92 -2.92
CA ALA A 327 -9.59 15.14 -1.77
C ALA A 327 -8.48 14.20 -1.27
N VAL A 328 -7.77 13.52 -2.17
CA VAL A 328 -6.60 12.70 -1.82
C VAL A 328 -5.52 13.54 -1.15
N ALA A 329 -5.15 14.69 -1.72
CA ALA A 329 -4.13 15.56 -1.16
C ALA A 329 -4.48 16.02 0.27
N LYS A 330 -5.73 16.47 0.48
CA LYS A 330 -6.25 16.87 1.80
C LYS A 330 -6.15 15.74 2.82
N LEU A 331 -6.59 14.54 2.45
CA LEU A 331 -6.53 13.35 3.31
C LEU A 331 -5.08 13.06 3.75
N LEU A 332 -4.13 13.10 2.81
CA LEU A 332 -2.73 12.77 3.08
C LEU A 332 -2.02 13.80 3.96
N THR A 333 -2.52 15.03 4.08
CA THR A 333 -1.93 16.03 4.99
C THR A 333 -1.94 15.60 6.46
N ALA A 334 -2.82 14.67 6.83
CA ALA A 334 -2.88 14.10 8.17
C ALA A 334 -1.87 12.96 8.40
N LEU A 335 -1.23 12.44 7.34
CA LEU A 335 -0.23 11.40 7.44
C LEU A 335 1.19 11.98 7.60
N PRO A 336 2.04 11.34 8.41
CA PRO A 336 3.44 11.74 8.53
C PRO A 336 4.19 11.53 7.22
N PHE A 337 5.12 12.44 6.92
CA PHE A 337 6.09 12.24 5.85
C PHE A 337 7.16 11.25 6.31
N THR A 338 7.15 10.03 5.77
CA THR A 338 8.18 9.02 6.04
C THR A 338 8.62 8.36 4.74
N ARG A 339 9.88 7.95 4.64
CA ARG A 339 10.48 7.29 3.45
C ARG A 339 9.60 6.22 2.80
N GLN A 340 8.96 5.40 3.64
CA GLN A 340 8.21 4.22 3.20
C GLN A 340 6.69 4.38 3.33
N GLY A 341 6.23 5.55 3.75
CA GLY A 341 4.84 5.86 4.02
C GLY A 341 4.01 6.01 2.75
N GLY A 342 2.71 5.86 2.90
CA GLY A 342 1.76 5.97 1.80
C GLY A 342 1.71 7.37 1.20
N ARG A 343 1.86 8.43 2.00
CA ARG A 343 1.92 9.80 1.50
C ARG A 343 3.04 10.00 0.47
N ALA A 344 4.24 9.52 0.77
CA ALA A 344 5.38 9.63 -0.14
C ALA A 344 5.16 8.79 -1.42
N ALA A 345 4.55 7.61 -1.29
CA ALA A 345 4.21 6.76 -2.43
C ALA A 345 3.19 7.43 -3.38
N VAL A 346 2.12 8.02 -2.83
CA VAL A 346 1.14 8.76 -3.64
C VAL A 346 1.79 9.97 -4.30
N LEU A 347 2.55 10.78 -3.56
CA LEU A 347 3.21 11.96 -4.12
C LEU A 347 4.21 11.60 -5.23
N ALA A 348 4.97 10.52 -5.07
CA ALA A 348 5.84 10.01 -6.12
C ALA A 348 5.05 9.63 -7.38
N ALA A 349 3.94 8.92 -7.21
CA ALA A 349 3.05 8.54 -8.32
C ALA A 349 2.40 9.77 -8.99
N VAL A 350 1.95 10.75 -8.20
CA VAL A 350 1.40 12.02 -8.71
C VAL A 350 2.46 12.79 -9.50
N GLY A 351 3.68 12.91 -8.99
CA GLY A 351 4.77 13.52 -9.76
C GLY A 351 5.02 12.83 -11.08
N GLN A 352 4.91 11.50 -11.14
CA GLN A 352 5.12 10.77 -12.38
C GLN A 352 3.97 10.95 -13.38
N VAL A 353 2.72 10.92 -12.91
CA VAL A 353 1.52 10.92 -13.77
C VAL A 353 1.02 12.32 -14.10
N TRP A 354 1.04 13.23 -13.11
CA TRP A 354 0.59 14.63 -13.19
C TRP A 354 1.70 15.58 -12.68
N PRO A 355 2.77 15.77 -13.47
CA PRO A 355 3.90 16.63 -13.13
C PRO A 355 3.52 17.98 -12.52
N GLU A 356 2.53 18.63 -13.13
CA GLU A 356 2.06 19.96 -12.80
C GLU A 356 1.39 20.00 -11.43
N ARG A 357 0.71 18.92 -11.02
CA ARG A 357 0.02 18.83 -9.73
C ARG A 357 0.98 18.56 -8.58
N ALA A 358 2.13 17.96 -8.85
CA ALA A 358 3.13 17.72 -7.81
C ALA A 358 3.79 19.00 -7.28
N ALA A 359 3.66 20.14 -7.97
CA ALA A 359 4.12 21.44 -7.47
C ALA A 359 3.14 22.08 -6.47
N ASP A 360 1.90 21.56 -6.34
CA ASP A 360 0.91 22.13 -5.44
C ASP A 360 1.33 21.94 -3.96
N GLU A 361 1.37 23.04 -3.20
CA GLU A 361 1.88 23.08 -1.83
C GLU A 361 1.18 22.09 -0.89
N ILE A 362 -0.09 21.78 -1.15
CA ILE A 362 -0.89 20.87 -0.31
C ILE A 362 -0.24 19.49 -0.19
N TRP A 363 0.39 18.97 -1.24
CA TRP A 363 1.05 17.67 -1.22
C TRP A 363 2.22 17.64 -0.24
N TRP A 364 2.88 18.78 -0.08
CA TRP A 364 4.11 18.97 0.71
C TRP A 364 3.86 19.55 2.10
N ARG A 365 2.59 19.80 2.47
CA ARG A 365 2.23 20.34 3.77
C ARG A 365 2.78 19.50 4.93
N GLY A 366 3.61 20.10 5.79
CA GLY A 366 4.24 19.40 6.91
C GLY A 366 5.49 18.60 6.53
N LEU A 367 6.02 18.77 5.31
CA LEU A 367 7.37 18.32 4.97
C LEU A 367 8.38 19.08 5.84
N THR A 368 9.25 18.33 6.52
CA THR A 368 10.41 18.85 7.24
C THR A 368 11.67 18.66 6.40
N LEU A 369 12.73 19.39 6.74
CA LEU A 369 14.03 19.18 6.13
C LEU A 369 14.50 17.73 6.31
N ASP A 370 14.48 17.19 7.54
CA ASP A 370 14.92 15.82 7.83
C ASP A 370 14.20 14.79 6.97
N ALA A 371 12.88 14.94 6.83
CA ALA A 371 12.10 14.06 5.97
C ALA A 371 12.57 14.18 4.52
N LEU A 372 12.74 15.40 3.99
CA LEU A 372 13.24 15.64 2.64
C LEU A 372 14.62 14.97 2.41
N THR A 373 15.52 15.03 3.39
CA THR A 373 16.83 14.37 3.34
C THR A 373 16.72 12.86 3.23
N GLU A 374 15.77 12.23 3.93
CA GLU A 374 15.52 10.79 3.84
C GLU A 374 15.11 10.34 2.42
N PHE A 375 14.45 11.22 1.66
CA PHE A 375 13.91 10.93 0.34
C PHE A 375 14.81 11.31 -0.84
N ALA A 376 15.89 12.08 -0.61
CA ALA A 376 16.67 12.70 -1.69
C ALA A 376 17.20 11.70 -2.73
N THR A 377 17.43 10.45 -2.31
CA THR A 377 17.95 9.37 -3.16
C THR A 377 16.87 8.45 -3.77
N ASP A 378 15.59 8.66 -3.44
CA ASP A 378 14.47 7.83 -3.89
C ASP A 378 13.66 8.47 -5.05
N PHE A 379 12.58 7.80 -5.47
CA PHE A 379 11.62 8.34 -6.44
C PHE A 379 11.06 9.72 -6.06
N LEU A 380 10.84 9.97 -4.77
CA LEU A 380 10.39 11.30 -4.33
C LEU A 380 11.49 12.35 -4.49
N GLY A 381 12.77 11.96 -4.38
CA GLY A 381 13.90 12.81 -4.75
C GLY A 381 13.87 13.21 -6.23
N LEU A 382 13.46 12.31 -7.13
CA LEU A 382 13.27 12.65 -8.55
C LEU A 382 12.13 13.66 -8.77
N VAL A 383 11.07 13.61 -7.96
CA VAL A 383 9.98 14.60 -8.01
C VAL A 383 10.47 15.94 -7.45
N ALA A 384 11.22 15.94 -6.36
CA ALA A 384 11.78 17.15 -5.75
C ALA A 384 12.76 17.90 -6.67
N LYS A 385 13.52 17.18 -7.51
CA LYS A 385 14.46 17.73 -8.51
C LYS A 385 13.78 18.44 -9.68
N ARG A 386 12.45 18.34 -9.83
CA ARG A 386 11.75 19.00 -10.93
C ARG A 386 11.78 20.51 -10.73
N PRO A 387 12.08 21.31 -11.77
CA PRO A 387 12.21 22.77 -11.62
C PRO A 387 11.00 23.43 -10.97
N GLU A 388 9.79 22.97 -11.29
CA GLU A 388 8.54 23.51 -10.77
C GLU A 388 8.40 23.23 -9.26
N VAL A 389 8.68 22.00 -8.84
CA VAL A 389 8.64 21.58 -7.42
C VAL A 389 9.78 22.23 -6.63
N ALA A 390 10.99 22.23 -7.20
CA ALA A 390 12.16 22.87 -6.60
C ALA A 390 11.88 24.35 -6.31
N LYS A 391 11.31 25.07 -7.28
CA LYS A 391 10.98 26.49 -7.15
C LYS A 391 9.81 26.74 -6.20
N ALA A 392 8.72 25.98 -6.32
CA ALA A 392 7.49 26.23 -5.57
C ALA A 392 7.53 25.72 -4.13
N VAL A 393 8.33 24.69 -3.84
CA VAL A 393 8.29 23.96 -2.56
C VAL A 393 9.67 23.92 -1.90
N ILE A 394 10.68 23.41 -2.60
CA ILE A 394 11.98 23.11 -1.98
C ILE A 394 12.74 24.38 -1.61
N ALA A 395 12.85 25.34 -2.53
CA ALA A 395 13.55 26.60 -2.28
C ALA A 395 12.90 27.43 -1.15
N PRO A 396 11.56 27.60 -1.08
CA PRO A 396 10.91 28.23 0.07
C PRO A 396 11.15 27.51 1.40
N LEU A 397 11.14 26.17 1.38
CA LEU A 397 11.47 25.36 2.56
C LEU A 397 12.91 25.62 3.01
N MET A 398 13.88 25.57 2.08
CA MET A 398 15.29 25.86 2.36
C MET A 398 15.50 27.27 2.91
N ALA A 399 14.84 28.27 2.31
CA ALA A 399 14.91 29.65 2.77
C ALA A 399 14.39 29.81 4.21
N ARG A 400 13.27 29.15 4.53
CA ARG A 400 12.72 29.13 5.90
C ARG A 400 13.71 28.47 6.87
N GLU A 401 14.25 27.30 6.54
CA GLU A 401 15.21 26.61 7.38
C GLU A 401 16.47 27.45 7.63
N LEU A 402 17.03 28.07 6.59
CA LEU A 402 18.16 29.00 6.69
C LEU A 402 17.85 30.21 7.58
N SER A 403 16.62 30.73 7.49
CA SER A 403 16.16 31.85 8.31
C SER A 403 16.00 31.49 9.79
N GLU A 404 16.10 30.23 10.19
CA GLU A 404 16.03 29.77 11.59
C GLU A 404 17.39 29.31 12.13
N VAL A 405 18.44 29.29 11.31
CA VAL A 405 19.77 28.82 11.72
C VAL A 405 20.40 29.81 12.70
N SER A 406 20.67 29.34 13.90
CA SER A 406 21.32 30.13 14.96
C SER A 406 22.52 29.42 15.59
N SER A 407 22.88 28.22 15.12
CA SER A 407 23.99 27.44 15.65
C SER A 407 24.86 26.84 14.56
N ARG A 408 26.14 26.65 14.88
CA ARG A 408 27.12 26.00 13.99
C ARG A 408 26.70 24.57 13.61
N VAL A 409 26.08 23.83 14.54
CA VAL A 409 25.62 22.45 14.28
C VAL A 409 24.50 22.43 13.23
N ARG A 410 23.51 23.32 13.33
CA ARG A 410 22.43 23.40 12.34
C ARG A 410 22.93 23.89 10.98
N LEU A 411 23.87 24.84 10.97
CA LEU A 411 24.53 25.30 9.75
C LEU A 411 25.31 24.16 9.06
N ALA A 412 26.09 23.39 9.80
CA ALA A 412 26.81 22.22 9.28
C ALA A 412 25.84 21.15 8.74
N GLY A 413 24.69 20.95 9.40
CA GLY A 413 23.63 20.05 8.92
C GLY A 413 23.09 20.44 7.55
N LEU A 414 22.88 21.74 7.29
CA LEU A 414 22.45 22.23 5.97
C LEU A 414 23.51 22.04 4.88
N LEU A 415 24.79 22.22 5.23
CA LEU A 415 25.90 21.98 4.31
C LEU A 415 26.14 20.49 4.03
N ALA A 416 25.71 19.62 4.94
CA ALA A 416 25.79 18.17 4.81
C ALA A 416 24.57 17.55 4.11
N LEU A 417 23.64 18.37 3.60
CA LEU A 417 22.51 17.88 2.81
C LEU A 417 23.02 17.18 1.53
N PRO A 418 22.25 16.23 0.98
CA PRO A 418 22.48 15.68 -0.35
C PRO A 418 22.67 16.79 -1.38
N THR A 419 23.60 16.61 -2.32
CA THR A 419 23.99 17.62 -3.32
C THR A 419 22.78 18.23 -4.01
N GLU A 420 21.76 17.42 -4.27
CA GLU A 420 20.58 17.85 -5.02
C GLU A 420 19.64 18.76 -4.23
N LEU A 421 19.77 18.80 -2.90
CA LEU A 421 19.10 19.79 -2.07
C LEU A 421 19.98 21.03 -1.87
N VAL A 422 21.31 20.85 -1.82
CA VAL A 422 22.28 21.94 -1.69
C VAL A 422 22.19 22.92 -2.87
N GLU A 423 21.94 22.41 -4.08
CA GLU A 423 21.72 23.23 -5.29
C GLU A 423 20.53 24.21 -5.17
N HIS A 424 19.63 24.00 -4.21
CA HIS A 424 18.46 24.84 -3.98
C HIS A 424 18.62 25.80 -2.78
N LEU A 425 19.79 25.85 -2.14
CA LEU A 425 20.06 26.80 -1.07
C LEU A 425 20.29 28.20 -1.66
N PRO A 426 19.45 29.21 -1.33
CA PRO A 426 19.66 30.56 -1.84
C PRO A 426 20.98 31.14 -1.31
N PRO A 427 21.92 31.56 -2.17
CA PRO A 427 23.25 32.01 -1.73
C PRO A 427 23.20 33.16 -0.72
N GLU A 428 22.28 34.11 -0.93
CA GLU A 428 22.06 35.26 -0.06
C GLU A 428 21.57 34.86 1.34
N ALA A 429 20.61 33.92 1.39
CA ALA A 429 20.08 33.39 2.64
C ALA A 429 21.14 32.57 3.40
N MET A 430 22.00 31.84 2.66
CA MET A 430 23.14 31.14 3.23
C MET A 430 24.14 32.12 3.86
N ALA A 431 24.53 33.18 3.14
CA ALA A 431 25.43 34.20 3.67
C ALA A 431 24.87 34.89 4.92
N GLU A 432 23.56 35.17 4.95
CA GLU A 432 22.88 35.71 6.14
C GLU A 432 22.89 34.73 7.32
N ALA A 433 22.66 33.43 7.07
CA ALA A 433 22.73 32.40 8.10
C ALA A 433 24.14 32.32 8.71
N PHE A 434 25.20 32.35 7.88
CA PHE A 434 26.59 32.40 8.35
C PHE A 434 26.87 33.64 9.20
N ARG A 435 26.46 34.83 8.74
CA ARG A 435 26.62 36.09 9.50
C ARG A 435 25.90 36.04 10.84
N ARG A 436 24.71 35.42 10.89
CA ARG A 436 23.96 35.26 12.13
C ARG A 436 24.66 34.33 13.12
N VAL A 437 25.11 33.16 12.67
CA VAL A 437 25.85 32.21 13.52
C VAL A 437 27.17 32.82 14.01
N ALA A 438 27.85 33.61 13.19
CA ALA A 438 29.07 34.32 13.57
C ALA A 438 28.88 35.26 14.78
N THR A 439 27.68 35.81 14.98
CA THR A 439 27.42 36.67 16.16
C THR A 439 27.52 35.94 17.50
N VAL A 440 27.39 34.61 17.50
CA VAL A 440 27.38 33.76 18.70
C VAL A 440 28.46 32.66 18.71
N ASP A 441 29.07 32.34 17.56
CA ASP A 441 30.12 31.33 17.42
C ASP A 441 31.40 31.96 16.81
N SER A 442 32.45 32.06 17.62
CA SER A 442 33.72 32.70 17.24
C SER A 442 34.45 31.98 16.10
N THR A 443 34.23 30.66 15.92
CA THR A 443 34.83 29.92 14.81
C THR A 443 34.19 30.33 13.49
N VAL A 444 32.86 30.48 13.47
CA VAL A 444 32.14 30.91 12.26
C VAL A 444 32.43 32.38 11.95
N ASP A 445 32.58 33.25 12.96
CA ASP A 445 33.02 34.65 12.77
C ASP A 445 34.39 34.75 12.10
N ALA A 446 35.35 33.92 12.52
CA ALA A 446 36.66 33.87 11.87
C ALA A 446 36.56 33.47 10.39
N TRP A 447 35.70 32.50 10.06
CA TRP A 447 35.47 32.09 8.66
C TRP A 447 34.84 33.19 7.82
N VAL A 448 33.79 33.85 8.33
CA VAL A 448 33.10 34.94 7.62
C VAL A 448 34.06 36.10 7.34
N ARG A 449 34.95 36.45 8.29
CA ARG A 449 35.95 37.51 8.08
C ARG A 449 36.99 37.15 7.03
N LEU A 450 37.49 35.91 7.05
CA LEU A 450 38.46 35.45 6.05
C LEU A 450 37.87 35.41 4.65
N LEU A 451 36.66 34.87 4.50
CA LEU A 451 35.97 34.79 3.21
C LEU A 451 35.52 36.15 2.68
N GLY A 452 35.16 37.09 3.57
CA GLY A 452 34.76 38.45 3.18
C GLY A 452 35.90 39.40 2.78
N GLN A 453 37.17 39.00 2.97
CA GLN A 453 38.34 39.84 2.64
C GLN A 453 38.74 39.79 1.16
N GLU A 454 38.29 38.79 0.39
CA GLU A 454 38.75 38.57 -1.00
C GLU A 454 38.15 39.56 -2.01
N ASP A 455 37.01 40.17 -1.73
CA ASP A 455 36.36 41.12 -2.67
C ASP A 455 37.02 42.52 -2.69
N GLY A 456 37.94 42.81 -1.75
CA GLY A 456 38.56 44.13 -1.60
C GLY A 456 39.94 44.31 -2.25
N SER A 457 40.65 43.23 -2.61
CA SER A 457 42.09 43.31 -2.94
C SER A 457 42.46 43.17 -4.42
N THR A 458 41.50 42.95 -5.33
CA THR A 458 41.80 42.72 -6.76
C THR A 458 41.78 43.99 -7.63
N GLY A 459 41.51 45.17 -7.07
CA GLY A 459 41.34 46.42 -7.82
C GLY A 459 42.54 47.38 -7.91
N SER A 460 43.65 47.18 -7.19
CA SER A 460 44.68 48.24 -7.02
C SER A 460 46.05 47.96 -7.66
N ALA A 461 46.16 47.05 -8.64
CA ALA A 461 47.44 46.75 -9.28
C ALA A 461 47.34 46.52 -10.80
N ARG A 462 46.90 47.54 -11.54
CA ARG A 462 47.32 47.77 -12.93
C ARG A 462 47.40 49.28 -13.18
N ASN A 463 48.58 49.84 -12.93
CA ASN A 463 49.15 50.98 -13.65
C ASN A 463 50.54 50.58 -14.10
#